data_AF-A0A348N7Y2-F1
#
_entry.id   AF-A0A348N7Y2-F1
#
_cell.length_a   1.000
_cell.length_b   1.000
_cell.length_c   1.000
_cell.angle_alpha   90.00
_cell.angle_beta   90.00
_cell.angle_gamma   90.00
#
_symmetry.space_group_name_H-M   'P 1'
#
loop_
_entity.id
_entity.type
_entity.pdbx_description
1 polymer ?
#
loop_
_entity_poly.entity_id
_entity_poly.type
_entity_poly.pdbx_seq_one_letter_code
_entity_poly.pdbx_strand_id
1 'polypeptide(L)'
;MAKKNNNEQVQDIGQLLKVRREKLVALQEKGEDPFQITSYDQTHHSDEVKSLYEEYEAETLRDYVEPELPPEPEEGADNEVIAAYRKAKKEAYNARREILDANAPKVSVAGRMMFKRVMGKASFANIRDLKGDIQIYASKDALGDDLYSVFKKCDIGDIWGVKGFVFRTMTGEISIHAEEMVLLSKSLQILPEKYHGLTDTDMRYRQRYVDL
;
A
#
# COMPACT_ATOMS: atom_id res chain seq x y z
N MET A 1 -34.87 2.43 -16.70
CA MET A 1 -33.46 2.89 -16.65
C MET A 1 -32.56 1.95 -15.85
N ALA A 2 -32.99 1.39 -14.71
CA ALA A 2 -32.19 0.44 -13.91
C ALA A 2 -31.69 -0.84 -14.64
N LYS A 3 -32.48 -1.42 -15.58
CA LYS A 3 -32.07 -2.61 -16.34
C LYS A 3 -30.93 -2.38 -17.35
N LYS A 4 -30.74 -1.13 -17.84
CA LYS A 4 -29.62 -0.80 -18.74
C LYS A 4 -28.30 -0.72 -17.96
N ASN A 5 -28.32 -0.07 -16.79
CA ASN A 5 -27.14 0.05 -15.92
C ASN A 5 -26.60 -1.31 -15.45
N ASN A 6 -27.48 -2.26 -15.08
CA ASN A 6 -27.02 -3.60 -14.68
C ASN A 6 -26.34 -4.36 -15.82
N ASN A 7 -26.81 -4.21 -17.06
CA ASN A 7 -26.25 -4.95 -18.19
C ASN A 7 -24.90 -4.38 -18.62
N GLU A 8 -24.73 -3.06 -18.55
CA GLU A 8 -23.45 -2.37 -18.78
C GLU A 8 -22.43 -2.70 -17.68
N GLN A 9 -22.83 -2.71 -16.40
CA GLN A 9 -21.95 -3.16 -15.30
C GLN A 9 -21.51 -4.62 -15.45
N VAL A 10 -22.41 -5.53 -15.84
CA VAL A 10 -22.06 -6.94 -16.05
C VAL A 10 -21.11 -7.12 -17.23
N GLN A 11 -21.28 -6.36 -18.31
CA GLN A 11 -20.37 -6.36 -19.45
C GLN A 11 -18.98 -5.83 -19.06
N ASP A 12 -18.92 -4.77 -18.25
CA ASP A 12 -17.67 -4.18 -17.76
C ASP A 12 -16.91 -5.15 -16.83
N ILE A 13 -17.63 -5.81 -15.89
CA ILE A 13 -17.06 -6.87 -15.05
C ILE A 13 -16.49 -8.00 -15.90
N GLY A 14 -17.22 -8.46 -16.93
CA GLY A 14 -16.74 -9.50 -17.83
C GLY A 14 -15.43 -9.13 -18.53
N GLN A 15 -15.30 -7.88 -18.98
CA GLN A 15 -14.07 -7.36 -19.57
C GLN A 15 -12.93 -7.30 -18.57
N LEU A 16 -13.18 -6.80 -17.35
CA LEU A 16 -12.18 -6.74 -16.27
C LEU A 16 -11.68 -8.14 -15.86
N LEU A 17 -12.57 -9.13 -15.77
CA LEU A 17 -12.21 -10.52 -15.49
C LEU A 17 -11.33 -11.10 -16.61
N LYS A 18 -11.63 -10.78 -17.87
CA LYS A 18 -10.82 -11.18 -19.02
C LYS A 18 -9.41 -10.59 -18.95
N VAL A 19 -9.31 -9.30 -18.68
CA VAL A 19 -8.03 -8.59 -18.51
C VAL A 19 -7.19 -9.21 -17.38
N ARG A 20 -7.81 -9.57 -16.25
CA ARG A 20 -7.11 -10.24 -15.14
C ARG A 20 -6.54 -11.60 -15.52
N ARG A 21 -7.26 -12.38 -16.34
CA ARG A 21 -6.80 -13.67 -16.86
C ARG A 21 -5.66 -13.50 -17.87
N GLU A 22 -5.79 -12.54 -18.78
CA GLU A 22 -4.74 -12.22 -19.76
C GLU A 22 -3.43 -11.80 -19.05
N LYS A 23 -3.53 -11.00 -17.97
CA LYS A 23 -2.38 -10.65 -17.13
C LYS A 23 -1.74 -11.87 -16.45
N LEU A 24 -2.55 -12.82 -15.95
CA LEU A 24 -2.03 -14.06 -15.36
C LEU A 24 -1.27 -14.88 -16.40
N VAL A 25 -1.84 -15.07 -17.60
CA VAL A 25 -1.18 -15.79 -18.70
C VAL A 25 0.15 -15.12 -19.05
N ALA A 26 0.18 -13.79 -19.16
CA ALA A 26 1.42 -13.05 -19.44
C ALA A 26 2.49 -13.20 -18.35
N LEU A 27 2.11 -13.39 -17.09
CA LEU A 27 3.04 -13.69 -16.00
C LEU A 27 3.58 -15.12 -16.13
N GLN A 28 2.70 -16.08 -16.43
CA GLN A 28 3.08 -17.49 -16.62
C GLN A 28 4.02 -17.67 -17.83
N GLU A 29 3.75 -16.99 -18.94
CA GLU A 29 4.62 -17.01 -20.14
C GLU A 29 6.03 -16.45 -19.86
N LYS A 30 6.16 -15.57 -18.87
CA LYS A 30 7.44 -15.05 -18.39
C LYS A 30 8.13 -15.96 -17.37
N GLY A 31 7.49 -17.05 -16.96
CA GLY A 31 7.98 -17.92 -15.88
C GLY A 31 7.76 -17.35 -14.48
N GLU A 32 6.96 -16.30 -14.33
CA GLU A 32 6.65 -15.62 -13.06
C GLU A 32 5.26 -16.05 -12.55
N ASP A 33 4.97 -17.35 -12.51
CA ASP A 33 3.66 -17.84 -12.07
C ASP A 33 3.49 -17.67 -10.55
N PRO A 34 2.60 -16.77 -10.08
CA PRO A 34 2.43 -16.52 -8.65
C PRO A 34 1.89 -17.74 -7.91
N PHE A 35 1.15 -18.63 -8.59
CA PHE A 35 0.54 -19.80 -7.96
C PHE A 35 1.51 -20.97 -7.76
N GLN A 36 2.74 -20.86 -8.26
CA GLN A 36 3.81 -21.82 -7.97
C GLN A 36 4.52 -21.51 -6.66
N ILE A 37 4.33 -20.31 -6.10
CA ILE A 37 4.89 -19.90 -4.82
C ILE A 37 4.07 -20.56 -3.71
N THR A 38 4.67 -21.54 -3.03
CA THR A 38 3.98 -22.34 -2.01
C THR A 38 4.13 -21.79 -0.59
N SER A 39 5.13 -20.94 -0.36
CA SER A 39 5.40 -20.35 0.95
C SER A 39 6.03 -18.97 0.82
N TYR A 40 5.81 -18.14 1.84
CA TYR A 40 6.41 -16.82 1.96
C TYR A 40 6.82 -16.63 3.42
N ASP A 41 8.07 -16.21 3.62
CA ASP A 41 8.63 -15.99 4.95
C ASP A 41 8.16 -14.64 5.52
N GLN A 42 7.06 -14.68 6.26
CA GLN A 42 6.48 -13.53 6.95
C GLN A 42 7.07 -13.44 8.36
N THR A 43 7.58 -12.25 8.71
CA THR A 43 8.17 -11.97 10.03
C THR A 43 7.21 -11.29 10.98
N HIS A 44 6.30 -10.45 10.46
CA HIS A 44 5.43 -9.59 11.26
C HIS A 44 4.05 -9.44 10.60
N HIS A 45 3.05 -9.14 11.43
CA HIS A 45 1.76 -8.62 11.02
C HIS A 45 1.71 -7.08 11.02
N SER A 46 0.71 -6.51 10.36
CA SER A 46 0.58 -5.06 10.17
C SER A 46 0.47 -4.26 11.47
N ASP A 47 -0.10 -4.84 12.53
CA ASP A 47 -0.15 -4.26 13.88
C ASP A 47 1.23 -4.31 14.56
N GLU A 48 1.88 -5.48 14.53
CA GLU A 48 3.22 -5.70 15.08
C GLU A 48 4.25 -4.77 14.44
N VAL A 49 4.18 -4.54 13.13
CA VAL A 49 5.05 -3.58 12.41
C VAL A 49 4.87 -2.16 12.95
N LYS A 50 3.64 -1.74 13.25
CA LYS A 50 3.36 -0.40 13.76
C LYS A 50 3.89 -0.25 15.18
N SER A 51 3.60 -1.21 16.05
CA SER A 51 4.10 -1.21 17.43
C SER A 51 5.63 -1.23 17.48
N LEU A 52 6.27 -2.09 16.69
CA LEU A 52 7.73 -2.16 16.56
C LEU A 52 8.34 -0.82 16.18
N TYR A 53 7.74 -0.14 15.19
CA TYR A 53 8.25 1.15 14.73
C TYR A 53 8.00 2.28 15.75
N GLU A 54 6.87 2.28 16.45
CA GLU A 54 6.60 3.24 17.51
C GLU A 54 7.60 3.12 18.67
N GLU A 55 7.93 1.89 19.07
CA GLU A 55 8.96 1.61 20.07
C GLU A 55 10.35 2.06 19.60
N TYR A 56 10.74 1.68 18.37
CA TYR A 56 12.00 2.10 17.76
C TYR A 56 12.12 3.62 17.64
N GLU A 57 11.04 4.29 17.23
CA GLU A 57 10.99 5.74 17.06
C GLU A 57 11.14 6.46 18.42
N ALA A 58 10.44 5.98 19.45
CA ALA A 58 10.54 6.54 20.80
C ALA A 58 11.94 6.35 21.41
N GLU A 59 12.58 5.21 21.16
CA GLU A 59 13.94 4.95 21.63
C GLU A 59 14.96 5.81 20.88
N THR A 60 14.88 5.85 19.55
CA THR A 60 15.84 6.56 18.69
C THR A 60 15.76 8.07 18.84
N LEU A 61 14.56 8.61 19.07
CA LEU A 61 14.32 10.04 19.23
C LEU A 61 14.28 10.50 20.69
N ARG A 62 14.71 9.66 21.64
CA ARG A 62 14.64 9.99 23.08
C ARG A 62 15.30 11.32 23.42
N ASP A 63 16.46 11.60 22.84
CA ASP A 63 17.24 12.82 23.08
C ASP A 63 17.08 13.85 21.94
N TYR A 64 16.20 13.57 20.97
CA TYR A 64 15.97 14.47 19.83
C TYR A 64 14.98 15.56 20.20
N VAL A 65 15.42 16.81 20.08
CA VAL A 65 14.54 17.98 20.24
C VAL A 65 13.97 18.34 18.88
N GLU A 66 12.66 18.25 18.74
CA GLU A 66 12.00 18.65 17.49
C GLU A 66 12.22 20.15 17.23
N PRO A 67 12.62 20.54 16.01
CA PRO A 67 12.80 21.94 15.68
C PRO A 67 11.45 22.67 15.72
N GLU A 68 11.44 23.87 16.30
CA GLU A 68 10.25 24.71 16.34
C GLU A 68 9.81 25.05 14.91
N LEU A 69 8.59 24.63 14.57
CA LEU A 69 7.98 24.98 13.29
C LEU A 69 7.37 26.37 13.37
N PRO A 70 7.38 27.14 12.26
CA PRO A 70 6.57 28.34 12.15
C PRO A 70 5.10 28.02 12.44
N PRO A 71 4.33 28.99 12.96
CA PRO A 71 2.89 28.80 13.18
C PRO A 71 2.21 28.35 11.88
N GLU A 72 1.24 27.46 12.00
CA GLU A 72 0.49 27.02 10.82
C GLU A 72 -0.18 28.23 10.14
N PRO A 73 -0.05 28.36 8.81
CA PRO A 73 -0.61 29.50 8.11
C PRO A 73 -2.14 29.51 8.22
N GLU A 74 -2.72 30.68 8.52
CA GLU A 74 -4.17 30.86 8.53
C GLU A 74 -4.79 30.65 7.14
N GLU A 75 -6.08 30.35 7.12
CA GLU A 75 -6.84 30.13 5.89
C GLU A 75 -6.88 31.43 5.08
N GLY A 76 -6.22 31.45 3.92
CA GLY A 76 -6.06 32.66 3.09
C GLY A 76 -4.74 33.42 3.29
N ALA A 77 -3.78 32.87 4.05
CA ALA A 77 -2.44 33.42 4.17
C ALA A 77 -1.72 33.55 2.80
N ASP A 78 -0.78 34.48 2.73
CA ASP A 78 0.02 34.70 1.54
C ASP A 78 0.78 33.44 1.10
N ASN A 79 0.91 33.25 -0.22
CA ASN A 79 1.61 32.12 -0.81
C ASN A 79 3.05 31.95 -0.29
N GLU A 80 3.71 33.05 0.06
CA GLU A 80 5.07 33.04 0.63
C GLU A 80 5.10 32.43 2.03
N VAL A 81 4.11 32.73 2.88
CA VAL A 81 3.98 32.16 4.22
C VAL A 81 3.69 30.66 4.14
N ILE A 82 2.79 30.27 3.23
CA ILE A 82 2.49 28.85 2.96
C ILE A 82 3.74 28.10 2.47
N ALA A 83 4.51 28.71 1.57
CA ALA A 83 5.74 28.12 1.06
C ALA A 83 6.82 27.99 2.15
N ALA A 84 6.98 29.00 3.02
CA ALA A 84 7.91 28.98 4.13
C ALA A 84 7.58 27.88 5.14
N TYR A 85 6.31 27.75 5.55
CA TYR A 85 5.85 26.68 6.43
C TYR A 85 6.12 25.29 5.83
N ARG A 86 5.79 25.08 4.54
CA ARG A 86 6.05 23.81 3.85
C ARG A 86 7.54 23.48 3.78
N LYS A 87 8.39 24.48 3.57
CA LYS A 87 9.84 24.33 3.55
C LYS A 87 10.36 23.91 4.93
N ALA A 88 9.99 24.64 5.98
CA ALA A 88 10.39 24.31 7.36
C ALA A 88 9.92 22.92 7.77
N LYS A 89 8.67 22.55 7.46
CA LYS A 89 8.13 21.21 7.73
C LYS A 89 8.91 20.11 7.01
N LYS A 90 9.31 20.35 5.76
CA LYS A 90 10.10 19.40 4.97
C LYS A 90 11.52 19.25 5.52
N GLU A 91 12.14 20.33 5.94
CA GLU A 91 13.48 20.33 6.55
C GLU A 91 13.46 19.58 7.89
N ALA A 92 12.49 19.87 8.76
CA ALA A 92 12.29 19.14 10.01
C ALA A 92 12.06 17.64 9.80
N TYR A 93 11.25 17.28 8.80
CA TYR A 93 11.01 15.89 8.42
C TYR A 93 12.30 15.20 7.96
N ASN A 94 13.09 15.84 7.10
CA ASN A 94 14.34 15.26 6.60
C ASN A 94 15.36 15.06 7.73
N ALA A 95 15.50 16.02 8.64
CA ALA A 95 16.40 15.91 9.79
C ALA A 95 16.02 14.73 10.70
N ARG A 96 14.73 14.60 11.04
CA ARG A 96 14.22 13.45 11.81
C ARG A 96 14.43 12.14 11.07
N ARG A 97 14.18 12.13 9.76
CA ARG A 97 14.32 10.94 8.92
C ARG A 97 15.76 10.46 8.81
N GLU A 98 16.73 11.36 8.71
CA GLU A 98 18.15 10.98 8.65
C GLU A 98 18.59 10.19 9.89
N ILE A 99 18.02 10.51 11.06
CA ILE A 99 18.29 9.79 12.31
C ILE A 99 17.60 8.42 12.29
N LEU A 100 16.33 8.37 11.90
CA LEU A 100 15.52 7.15 11.92
C LEU A 100 15.90 6.14 10.83
N ASP A 101 16.28 6.60 9.65
CA ASP A 101 16.64 5.74 8.51
C ASP A 101 17.98 5.02 8.76
N ALA A 102 18.81 5.46 9.72
CA ALA A 102 20.12 4.86 10.02
C ALA A 102 20.03 3.40 10.48
N ASN A 103 19.03 3.05 11.31
CA ASN A 103 18.80 1.70 11.83
C ASN A 103 17.34 1.26 11.70
N ALA A 104 16.67 1.68 10.62
CA ALA A 104 15.25 1.40 10.43
C ALA A 104 14.96 -0.12 10.50
N PRO A 105 13.95 -0.55 11.29
CA PRO A 105 13.59 -1.95 11.41
C PRO A 105 13.23 -2.55 10.06
N LYS A 106 13.84 -3.70 9.73
CA LYS A 106 13.50 -4.46 8.52
C LYS A 106 12.42 -5.48 8.83
N VAL A 107 11.41 -5.52 7.97
CA VAL A 107 10.23 -6.36 8.13
C VAL A 107 9.86 -7.04 6.82
N SER A 108 9.28 -8.23 6.95
CA SER A 108 8.65 -9.00 5.87
C SER A 108 7.18 -9.21 6.23
N VAL A 109 6.27 -8.71 5.39
CA VAL A 109 4.82 -8.77 5.57
C VAL A 109 4.16 -9.33 4.31
N ALA A 110 2.99 -9.93 4.46
CA ALA A 110 2.17 -10.33 3.32
C ALA A 110 0.70 -9.99 3.54
N GLY A 111 -0.01 -9.67 2.46
CA GLY A 111 -1.44 -9.42 2.54
C GLY A 111 -2.07 -9.06 1.21
N ARG A 112 -3.37 -8.77 1.26
CA ARG A 112 -4.18 -8.40 0.10
C ARG A 112 -4.08 -6.91 -0.17
N MET A 113 -3.76 -6.53 -1.40
CA MET A 113 -3.81 -5.13 -1.83
C MET A 113 -5.25 -4.62 -1.86
N MET A 114 -5.58 -3.66 -1.01
CA MET A 114 -6.91 -3.05 -0.93
C MET A 114 -6.99 -1.74 -1.72
N PHE A 115 -5.86 -1.04 -1.84
CA PHE A 115 -5.79 0.24 -2.53
C PHE A 115 -4.42 0.40 -3.19
N LYS A 116 -4.36 1.12 -4.31
CA LYS A 116 -3.12 1.50 -4.99
C LYS A 116 -3.26 2.86 -5.63
N ARG A 117 -2.26 3.71 -5.46
CA ARG A 117 -2.12 5.02 -6.09
C ARG A 117 -0.76 5.13 -6.77
N VAL A 118 -0.76 5.39 -8.07
CA VAL A 118 0.46 5.52 -8.87
C VAL A 118 0.83 6.99 -9.01
N MET A 119 2.07 7.33 -8.67
CA MET A 119 2.64 8.69 -8.68
C MET A 119 3.89 8.72 -9.56
N GLY A 120 3.74 8.40 -10.84
CA GLY A 120 4.86 8.34 -11.78
C GLY A 120 5.83 7.19 -11.48
N LYS A 121 7.01 7.51 -10.93
CA LYS A 121 8.08 6.56 -10.57
C LYS A 121 7.94 5.94 -9.17
N ALA A 122 6.99 6.43 -8.38
CA ALA A 122 6.65 5.83 -7.09
C ALA A 122 5.17 5.49 -7.06
N SER A 123 4.79 4.56 -6.20
CA SER A 123 3.42 4.13 -5.99
C SER A 123 3.21 3.82 -4.51
N PHE A 124 2.05 4.19 -3.99
CA PHE A 124 1.59 3.80 -2.66
C PHE A 124 0.53 2.71 -2.80
N ALA A 125 0.56 1.70 -1.95
CA ALA A 125 -0.49 0.71 -1.87
C ALA A 125 -0.79 0.36 -0.42
N ASN A 126 -2.05 0.08 -0.10
CA ASN A 126 -2.42 -0.41 1.22
C ASN A 126 -2.62 -1.92 1.12
N ILE A 127 -1.86 -2.64 1.93
CA ILE A 127 -1.95 -4.09 2.05
C ILE A 127 -2.68 -4.41 3.36
N ARG A 128 -3.68 -5.27 3.26
CA ARG A 128 -4.44 -5.80 4.38
C ARG A 128 -4.01 -7.21 4.72
N ASP A 129 -3.63 -7.45 5.96
CA ASP A 129 -3.43 -8.77 6.50
C ASP A 129 -4.54 -9.11 7.52
N LEU A 130 -4.33 -10.16 8.32
CA LEU A 130 -5.30 -10.58 9.33
C LEU A 130 -5.49 -9.55 10.45
N LYS A 131 -4.48 -8.73 10.73
CA LYS A 131 -4.42 -7.84 11.89
C LYS A 131 -4.73 -6.39 11.57
N GLY A 132 -4.70 -6.02 10.29
CA GLY A 132 -5.03 -4.68 9.87
C GLY A 132 -4.47 -4.31 8.51
N ASP A 133 -4.33 -3.00 8.31
CA ASP A 133 -3.84 -2.39 7.08
C ASP A 133 -2.47 -1.74 7.32
N ILE A 134 -1.54 -1.91 6.38
CA ILE A 134 -0.24 -1.22 6.34
C ILE A 134 -0.02 -0.59 4.97
N GLN A 135 0.51 0.63 4.94
CA GLN A 135 0.88 1.31 3.71
C GLN A 135 2.24 0.84 3.23
N ILE A 136 2.34 0.56 1.94
CA ILE A 136 3.56 0.19 1.23
C ILE A 136 3.93 1.33 0.29
N TYR A 137 5.19 1.74 0.36
CA TYR A 137 5.82 2.62 -0.61
C TYR A 137 6.69 1.79 -1.55
N ALA A 138 6.33 1.79 -2.83
CA ALA A 138 7.06 1.11 -3.89
C ALA A 138 7.63 2.15 -4.86
N SER A 139 8.95 2.19 -5.00
CA SER A 139 9.64 3.07 -5.96
C SER A 139 10.35 2.25 -7.03
N LYS A 140 10.39 2.80 -8.26
CA LYS A 140 11.16 2.20 -9.36
C LYS A 140 12.65 2.12 -9.02
N ASP A 141 13.16 3.08 -8.26
CA ASP A 141 14.58 3.16 -7.92
C ASP A 141 15.01 2.03 -6.97
N ALA A 142 14.13 1.57 -6.08
CA ALA A 142 14.41 0.45 -5.17
C ALA A 142 14.08 -0.92 -5.77
N LEU A 143 12.97 -1.04 -6.51
CA LEU A 143 12.49 -2.32 -7.02
C LEU A 143 13.06 -2.70 -8.40
N GLY A 144 13.68 -1.75 -9.11
CA GLY A 144 14.07 -1.93 -10.51
C GLY A 144 12.88 -1.82 -11.49
N ASP A 145 13.17 -1.78 -12.78
CA ASP A 145 12.15 -1.52 -13.81
C ASP A 145 11.19 -2.70 -14.01
N ASP A 146 11.72 -3.92 -14.03
CA ASP A 146 10.94 -5.12 -14.33
C ASP A 146 9.86 -5.34 -13.27
N LEU A 147 10.26 -5.44 -11.99
CA LEU A 147 9.34 -5.66 -10.87
C LEU A 147 8.38 -4.47 -10.68
N TYR A 148 8.87 -3.23 -10.80
CA TYR A 148 8.00 -2.06 -10.68
C TYR A 148 6.96 -2.01 -11.79
N SER A 149 7.30 -2.43 -13.02
CA SER A 149 6.35 -2.50 -14.13
C SER A 149 5.23 -3.52 -13.88
N VAL A 150 5.56 -4.66 -13.26
CA VAL A 150 4.60 -5.69 -12.84
C VAL A 150 3.70 -5.13 -11.74
N PHE A 151 4.27 -4.51 -10.71
CA PHE A 151 3.53 -3.88 -9.62
C PHE A 151 2.58 -2.78 -10.13
N LYS A 152 3.02 -1.96 -11.08
CA LYS A 152 2.18 -0.92 -11.68
C LYS A 152 0.95 -1.51 -12.40
N LYS A 153 1.08 -2.69 -13.02
CA LYS A 153 0.01 -3.40 -13.73
C LYS A 153 -0.85 -4.31 -12.84
N CYS A 154 -0.48 -4.52 -11.58
CA CYS A 154 -1.25 -5.36 -10.66
C CYS A 154 -2.64 -4.79 -10.38
N ASP A 155 -3.53 -5.63 -9.87
CA ASP A 155 -4.92 -5.27 -9.60
C ASP A 155 -5.21 -5.26 -8.09
N ILE A 156 -6.20 -4.46 -7.70
CA ILE A 156 -6.76 -4.51 -6.35
C ILE A 156 -7.29 -5.92 -6.08
N GLY A 157 -6.95 -6.46 -4.92
CA GLY A 157 -7.27 -7.82 -4.49
C GLY A 157 -6.13 -8.82 -4.67
N ASP A 158 -5.09 -8.49 -5.43
CA ASP A 158 -3.87 -9.30 -5.53
C ASP A 158 -3.19 -9.42 -4.15
N ILE A 159 -2.60 -10.58 -3.85
CA ILE A 159 -1.86 -10.82 -2.61
C ILE A 159 -0.39 -10.64 -2.89
N TRP A 160 0.25 -9.81 -2.07
CA TRP A 160 1.66 -9.44 -2.20
C TRP A 160 2.40 -9.74 -0.91
N GLY A 161 3.62 -10.26 -1.06
CA GLY A 161 4.65 -10.27 -0.03
C GLY A 161 5.57 -9.08 -0.24
N VAL A 162 5.93 -8.39 0.84
CA VAL A 162 6.78 -7.20 0.82
C VAL A 162 7.86 -7.32 1.89
N LYS A 163 9.11 -7.16 1.48
CA LYS A 163 10.25 -6.98 2.39
C LYS A 163 10.82 -5.58 2.24
N GLY A 164 11.19 -4.98 3.35
CA GLY A 164 11.78 -3.65 3.35
C GLY A 164 11.93 -3.09 4.75
N PHE A 165 12.10 -1.78 4.84
CA PHE A 165 12.26 -1.09 6.11
C PHE A 165 11.05 -0.23 6.44
N VAL A 166 10.74 -0.11 7.73
CA VAL A 166 9.62 0.69 8.21
C VAL A 166 10.06 2.15 8.36
N PHE A 167 9.21 3.08 7.93
CA PHE A 167 9.45 4.51 8.05
C PHE A 167 8.13 5.26 8.25
N ARG A 168 8.20 6.48 8.78
CA ARG A 168 7.05 7.38 8.87
C ARG A 168 7.06 8.37 7.70
N THR A 169 5.93 8.48 7.02
CA THR A 169 5.75 9.48 5.95
C THR A 169 5.60 10.89 6.51
N MET A 170 5.74 11.91 5.66
CA MET A 170 5.54 13.32 6.05
C MET A 170 4.12 13.61 6.57
N THR A 171 3.13 12.80 6.18
CA THR A 171 1.75 12.87 6.69
C THR A 171 1.55 12.15 8.02
N GLY A 172 2.59 11.53 8.57
CA GLY A 172 2.57 10.83 9.86
C GLY A 172 2.18 9.36 9.78
N GLU A 173 1.89 8.82 8.58
CA GLU A 173 1.49 7.41 8.41
C GLU A 173 2.71 6.48 8.39
N ILE A 174 2.71 5.46 9.25
CA ILE A 174 3.73 4.40 9.27
C ILE A 174 3.58 3.55 8.01
N SER A 175 4.68 3.43 7.26
CA SER A 175 4.71 2.79 5.96
C SER A 175 5.95 1.89 5.84
N ILE A 176 5.89 0.92 4.94
CA ILE A 176 7.05 0.07 4.61
C ILE A 176 7.60 0.54 3.26
N HIS A 177 8.88 0.90 3.22
CA HIS A 177 9.59 1.14 1.97
C HIS A 177 10.03 -0.20 1.40
N ALA A 178 9.39 -0.62 0.30
CA ALA A 178 9.66 -1.91 -0.31
C ALA A 178 11.06 -1.95 -0.93
N GLU A 179 11.88 -2.90 -0.48
CA GLU A 179 13.16 -3.28 -1.10
C GLU A 179 12.95 -4.49 -2.00
N GLU A 180 12.08 -5.41 -1.61
CA GLU A 180 11.67 -6.57 -2.39
C GLU A 180 10.13 -6.72 -2.36
N MET A 181 9.55 -7.14 -3.47
CA MET A 181 8.13 -7.47 -3.56
C MET A 181 7.93 -8.74 -4.37
N VAL A 182 6.97 -9.55 -3.93
CA VAL A 182 6.62 -10.81 -4.59
C VAL A 182 5.11 -10.87 -4.74
N LEU A 183 4.64 -11.10 -5.97
CA LEU A 183 3.22 -11.38 -6.20
C LEU A 183 2.95 -12.82 -5.78
N LEU A 184 2.24 -13.02 -4.67
CA LEU A 184 1.95 -14.35 -4.11
C LEU A 184 0.70 -14.97 -4.72
N SER A 185 -0.27 -14.15 -5.09
CA SER A 185 -1.49 -14.65 -5.74
C SER A 185 -2.14 -13.55 -6.57
N LYS A 186 -2.41 -13.87 -7.83
CA LYS A 186 -3.21 -13.00 -8.71
C LYS A 186 -4.70 -13.18 -8.40
N SER A 187 -5.39 -12.10 -8.06
CA SER A 187 -6.84 -12.14 -7.90
C SER A 187 -7.53 -12.13 -9.24
N LEU A 188 -8.25 -13.21 -9.54
CA LEU A 188 -9.07 -13.33 -10.75
C LEU A 188 -10.45 -12.72 -10.58
N GLN A 189 -10.92 -12.54 -9.34
CA GLN A 189 -12.22 -11.98 -9.02
C GLN A 189 -12.09 -10.53 -8.53
N ILE A 190 -13.06 -9.70 -8.88
CA ILE A 190 -13.06 -8.29 -8.49
C ILE A 190 -13.60 -8.19 -7.06
N LEU A 191 -12.94 -7.41 -6.21
CA LEU A 191 -13.48 -7.12 -4.88
C LEU A 191 -14.77 -6.30 -5.02
N PRO A 192 -15.80 -6.53 -4.19
CA PRO A 192 -16.99 -5.69 -4.22
C PRO A 192 -16.67 -4.24 -3.87
N GLU A 193 -17.51 -3.33 -4.32
CA GLU A 193 -17.39 -1.90 -3.98
C GLU A 193 -17.63 -1.65 -2.48
N LYS A 194 -16.87 -0.71 -1.92
CA LYS A 194 -16.86 -0.38 -0.49
C LYS A 194 -18.21 0.14 0.05
N TYR A 195 -19.01 0.80 -0.80
CA TYR A 195 -20.25 1.48 -0.40
C TYR A 195 -21.53 0.72 -0.74
N HIS A 196 -21.47 -0.15 -1.75
CA HIS A 196 -22.57 -1.01 -2.19
C HIS A 196 -22.23 -2.50 -1.98
N GLY A 197 -21.32 -2.80 -1.05
CA GLY A 197 -20.96 -4.16 -0.65
C GLY A 197 -22.19 -4.97 -0.25
N LEU A 198 -22.02 -6.28 -0.09
CA LEU A 198 -23.15 -7.21 0.14
C LEU A 198 -24.09 -6.72 1.26
N THR A 199 -25.14 -6.00 0.91
CA THR A 199 -26.19 -5.55 1.83
C THR A 199 -27.12 -6.72 2.15
N ASP A 200 -27.20 -7.69 1.24
CA ASP A 200 -27.93 -8.93 1.41
C ASP A 200 -27.21 -9.87 2.41
N THR A 201 -27.86 -10.09 3.54
CA THR A 201 -27.39 -10.96 4.62
C THR A 201 -27.16 -12.40 4.16
N ASP A 202 -27.99 -12.94 3.26
CA ASP A 202 -27.82 -14.32 2.75
C ASP A 202 -26.55 -14.43 1.92
N MET A 203 -26.32 -13.45 1.04
CA MET A 203 -25.08 -13.41 0.27
C MET A 203 -23.85 -13.30 1.18
N ARG A 204 -23.90 -12.55 2.30
CA ARG A 204 -22.76 -12.43 3.24
C ARG A 204 -22.41 -13.77 3.89
N TYR A 205 -23.42 -14.57 4.21
CA TYR A 205 -23.20 -15.93 4.72
C TYR A 205 -22.65 -16.86 3.63
N ARG A 206 -23.15 -16.77 2.40
CA ARG A 206 -22.67 -17.61 1.27
C ARG A 206 -21.27 -17.23 0.81
N GLN A 207 -20.95 -15.94 0.82
CA GLN A 207 -19.66 -15.38 0.42
C GLN A 207 -18.93 -14.81 1.62
N ARG A 208 -18.82 -15.61 2.69
CA ARG A 208 -18.19 -15.17 3.96
C ARG A 208 -16.77 -14.66 3.76
N TYR A 209 -16.03 -15.19 2.78
CA TYR A 209 -14.68 -14.74 2.41
C TYR A 209 -14.61 -13.31 1.84
N VAL A 210 -15.75 -12.73 1.48
CA VAL A 210 -15.88 -11.34 1.02
C VAL A 210 -16.25 -10.41 2.16
N ASP A 211 -16.93 -10.94 3.17
CA ASP A 211 -17.38 -10.22 4.35
C ASP A 211 -16.29 -10.07 5.43
N LEU A 212 -15.37 -11.04 5.48
CA LEU A 212 -14.15 -11.01 6.29
C LEU A 212 -13.10 -10.08 5.67
#